data_AF-A0A940BW35-F1
#
_entry.id   AF-A0A940BW35-F1
#
_cell.length_a   1.000
_cell.length_b   1.000
_cell.length_c   1.000
_cell.angle_alpha   90.00
_cell.angle_beta   90.00
_cell.angle_gamma   90.00
#
_symmetry.space_group_name_H-M   'P 1'
#
loop_
_entity.id
_entity.type
_entity.pdbx_description
1 polymer ?
#
loop_
_entity_poly.entity_id
_entity_poly.type
_entity_poly.pdbx_seq_one_letter_code
_entity_poly.pdbx_strand_id
1 'polypeptide(L)'
;NQSRCVGCRICLRGCAHSAISFETGKAYIDHDICVGCGRCIGACNHDAIAAGSGTRNVTMCKKMAEYTKAVISGRPCFYVSLVCDVSPYCDCYSLNDIPIVPDIGMFASFDPVAIDQACADAVNAQEPIKGSALDRSNKEFHDHFKNVSPDTEWQASLEHAEKIGIGTREYELVTLDIK
;
A
#
# COMPACT_ATOMS: atom_id res chain seq x y z
N ASN A 1 -15.41 17.88 6.48
CA ASN A 1 -16.84 18.20 6.29
C ASN A 1 -17.35 19.00 7.49
N GLN A 2 -17.38 20.33 7.35
CA GLN A 2 -17.69 21.24 8.46
C GLN A 2 -19.13 21.10 8.99
N SER A 3 -20.10 20.73 8.14
CA SER A 3 -21.50 20.58 8.56
C SER A 3 -21.72 19.38 9.47
N ARG A 4 -20.93 18.31 9.30
CA ARG A 4 -21.01 17.08 10.11
C ARG A 4 -20.23 17.17 11.42
N CYS A 5 -19.31 18.12 11.55
CA CYS A 5 -18.49 18.26 12.76
C CYS A 5 -19.34 18.84 13.90
N VAL A 6 -19.44 18.16 15.04
CA VAL A 6 -20.18 18.65 16.22
C VAL A 6 -19.30 19.37 17.25
N GLY A 7 -18.00 19.50 16.99
CA GLY A 7 -17.10 20.20 17.89
C GLY A 7 -16.64 19.41 19.13
N CYS A 8 -16.74 18.07 19.13
CA CYS A 8 -16.43 17.23 20.30
C CYS A 8 -14.94 17.14 20.67
N ARG A 9 -14.03 17.65 19.83
CA ARG A 9 -12.56 17.72 20.05
C ARG A 9 -11.84 16.38 20.25
N ILE A 10 -12.49 15.24 20.02
CA ILE A 10 -11.83 13.93 20.14
C ILE A 10 -10.65 13.78 19.16
N CYS A 11 -10.81 14.30 17.93
CA CYS A 11 -9.77 14.29 16.92
C CYS A 11 -8.52 15.09 17.33
N LEU A 12 -8.70 16.18 18.10
CA LEU A 12 -7.59 17.00 18.61
C LEU A 12 -6.66 16.17 19.50
N ARG A 13 -7.23 15.40 20.43
CA ARG A 13 -6.45 14.54 21.35
C ARG A 13 -5.71 13.42 20.63
N GLY A 14 -6.25 12.94 19.51
CA GLY A 14 -5.65 11.87 18.72
C GLY A 14 -4.53 12.32 17.77
N CYS A 15 -4.35 13.63 17.56
CA CYS A 15 -3.35 14.15 16.64
C CYS A 15 -1.98 14.28 17.34
N ALA A 16 -1.06 13.38 17.02
CA ALA A 16 0.31 13.41 17.56
C ALA A 16 1.19 14.53 16.98
N HIS A 17 0.73 15.21 15.92
CA HIS A 17 1.50 16.19 15.17
C HIS A 17 0.99 17.62 15.37
N SER A 18 0.00 17.83 16.25
CA SER A 18 -0.62 19.15 16.48
C SER A 18 -1.20 19.81 15.21
N ALA A 19 -1.58 19.00 14.20
CA ALA A 19 -2.10 19.46 12.92
C ALA A 19 -3.59 19.85 12.95
N ILE A 20 -4.25 19.83 14.12
CA ILE A 20 -5.69 20.08 14.24
C ILE A 20 -5.92 21.27 15.16
N SER A 21 -6.68 22.26 14.68
CA SER A 21 -7.09 23.44 15.46
C SER A 21 -8.62 23.56 15.50
N PHE A 22 -9.12 24.43 16.39
CA PHE A 22 -10.54 24.71 16.55
C PHE A 22 -10.75 26.23 16.65
N GLU A 23 -11.09 26.87 15.53
CA GLU A 23 -11.25 28.33 15.47
C GLU A 23 -12.70 28.77 15.70
N THR A 24 -13.68 28.02 15.15
CA THR A 24 -15.12 28.37 15.18
C THR A 24 -15.96 27.31 15.90
N GLY A 25 -15.36 26.60 16.85
CA GLY A 25 -15.97 25.42 17.49
C GLY A 25 -16.01 24.19 16.57
N LYS A 26 -15.48 24.29 15.35
CA LYS A 26 -15.30 23.17 14.42
C LYS A 26 -13.82 22.84 14.24
N ALA A 27 -13.54 21.60 13.85
CA ALA A 27 -12.18 21.14 13.59
C ALA A 27 -11.66 21.71 12.25
N TYR A 28 -10.45 22.24 12.26
CA TYR A 28 -9.66 22.60 11.09
C TYR A 28 -8.38 21.75 11.08
N ILE A 29 -7.97 21.24 9.92
CA ILE A 29 -6.76 20.43 9.78
C ILE A 29 -5.77 21.23 8.94
N ASP A 30 -4.63 21.55 9.54
CA ASP A 30 -3.49 22.12 8.84
C ASP A 30 -2.80 21.03 8.03
N HIS A 31 -2.91 21.13 6.71
CA HIS A 31 -2.38 20.13 5.78
C HIS A 31 -0.86 20.21 5.59
N ASP A 32 -0.22 21.30 5.99
CA ASP A 32 1.23 21.43 5.95
C ASP A 32 1.89 20.68 7.12
N ILE A 33 1.16 20.53 8.23
CA ILE A 33 1.60 19.78 9.42
C ILE A 33 1.08 18.33 9.40
N CYS A 34 -0.07 18.08 8.77
CA CYS A 34 -0.71 16.77 8.75
C CYS A 34 0.11 15.74 7.96
N VAL A 35 0.56 14.68 8.64
CA VAL A 35 1.29 13.56 7.99
C VAL A 35 0.40 12.48 7.37
N GLY A 36 -0.92 12.64 7.44
CA GLY A 36 -1.87 11.69 6.85
C GLY A 36 -2.08 10.37 7.62
N CYS A 37 -1.74 10.30 8.91
CA CYS A 37 -1.82 9.06 9.70
C CYS A 37 -3.24 8.47 9.92
N GLY A 38 -4.30 9.19 9.53
CA GLY A 38 -5.68 8.70 9.56
C GLY A 38 -6.33 8.52 10.95
N ARG A 39 -5.60 8.69 12.06
CA ARG A 39 -6.15 8.53 13.43
C ARG A 39 -7.40 9.39 13.69
N CYS A 40 -7.41 10.61 13.18
CA CYS A 40 -8.54 11.52 13.32
C CYS A 40 -9.78 11.07 12.52
N ILE A 41 -9.60 10.33 11.42
CA ILE A 41 -10.69 9.77 10.62
C ILE A 41 -11.43 8.72 11.44
N GLY A 42 -10.69 7.73 11.98
CA GLY A 42 -11.27 6.66 12.79
C GLY A 42 -11.84 7.14 14.14
N ALA A 43 -11.30 8.22 14.71
CA ALA A 43 -11.83 8.79 15.95
C ALA A 43 -13.15 9.59 15.77
N CYS A 44 -13.54 9.92 14.54
CA CYS A 44 -14.68 10.79 14.29
C CYS A 44 -15.99 10.00 14.17
N ASN A 45 -16.76 9.92 15.26
CA ASN A 45 -18.07 9.26 15.31
C ASN A 45 -19.17 9.92 14.45
N HIS A 46 -18.85 10.99 13.71
CA HIS A 46 -19.79 11.72 12.85
C HIS A 46 -19.36 11.73 11.37
N ASP A 47 -18.30 10.98 11.02
CA ASP A 47 -17.59 11.00 9.72
C ASP A 47 -17.41 12.41 9.15
N ALA A 48 -17.08 13.36 10.02
CA ALA A 48 -16.83 14.74 9.63
C ALA A 48 -15.44 14.90 9.00
N ILE A 49 -14.54 13.95 9.20
CA ILE A 49 -13.17 13.95 8.69
C ILE A 49 -13.04 12.85 7.64
N ALA A 50 -12.53 13.19 6.48
CA ALA A 50 -12.24 12.26 5.41
C ALA A 50 -10.79 12.46 4.96
N ALA A 51 -10.19 11.41 4.40
CA ALA A 51 -8.91 11.55 3.73
C ALA A 51 -9.06 12.49 2.52
N GLY A 52 -8.09 13.39 2.31
CA GLY A 52 -8.09 14.36 1.21
C GLY A 52 -8.20 13.69 -0.17
N SER A 53 -8.75 14.41 -1.14
CA SER A 53 -9.06 13.90 -2.48
C SER A 53 -7.83 13.70 -3.35
N GLY A 54 -7.78 12.57 -4.06
CA GLY A 54 -7.01 12.39 -5.31
C GLY A 54 -5.85 11.40 -5.24
N THR A 55 -5.08 11.38 -4.16
CA THR A 55 -3.80 10.62 -4.10
C THR A 55 -3.69 9.69 -2.91
N ARG A 56 -4.80 9.31 -2.28
CA ARG A 56 -4.81 8.50 -1.04
C ARG A 56 -3.98 7.22 -1.13
N ASN A 57 -4.14 6.47 -2.22
CA ASN A 57 -3.45 5.20 -2.42
C ASN A 57 -1.95 5.45 -2.64
N VAL A 58 -1.60 6.40 -3.51
CA VAL A 58 -0.22 6.86 -3.73
C VAL A 58 0.44 7.31 -2.44
N THR A 59 -0.20 8.17 -1.65
CA THR A 59 0.33 8.67 -0.37
C THR A 59 0.51 7.53 0.62
N MET A 60 -0.44 6.60 0.72
CA MET A 60 -0.31 5.42 1.58
C MET A 60 0.91 4.58 1.19
N CYS A 61 1.07 4.26 -0.09
CA CYS A 61 2.21 3.54 -0.62
C CYS A 61 3.55 4.24 -0.29
N LYS A 62 3.62 5.57 -0.47
CA LYS A 62 4.82 6.35 -0.09
C LYS A 62 5.12 6.27 1.41
N LYS A 63 4.09 6.35 2.25
CA LYS A 63 4.24 6.24 3.70
C LYS A 63 4.71 4.86 4.14
N MET A 64 4.25 3.78 3.48
CA MET A 64 4.75 2.43 3.76
C MET A 64 6.27 2.34 3.54
N ALA A 65 6.77 2.85 2.42
CA ALA A 65 8.22 2.90 2.16
C ALA A 65 8.97 3.74 3.22
N GLU A 66 8.45 4.91 3.62
CA GLU A 66 9.06 5.73 4.67
C GLU A 66 9.17 5.00 6.02
N TYR A 67 8.12 4.25 6.41
CA TYR A 67 8.15 3.45 7.62
C TYR A 67 9.14 2.28 7.51
N THR A 68 9.18 1.60 6.37
CA THR A 68 10.19 0.55 6.11
C THR A 68 11.59 1.09 6.29
N LYS A 69 11.91 2.29 5.73
CA LYS A 69 13.20 2.95 5.92
C LYS A 69 13.56 3.12 7.40
N ALA A 70 12.60 3.58 8.20
CA ALA A 70 12.81 3.78 9.63
C ALA A 70 13.13 2.47 10.36
N VAL A 71 12.51 1.35 9.96
CA VAL A 71 12.72 0.03 10.58
C VAL A 71 14.10 -0.54 10.22
N ILE A 72 14.53 -0.40 8.97
CA ILE A 72 15.76 -1.04 8.46
C ILE A 72 17.01 -0.18 8.70
N SER A 73 16.86 1.10 9.01
CA SER A 73 17.99 2.03 9.18
C SER A 73 18.98 1.54 10.24
N GLY A 74 20.24 1.37 9.84
CA GLY A 74 21.32 0.93 10.72
C GLY A 74 21.28 -0.55 11.10
N ARG A 75 20.50 -1.38 10.40
CA ARG A 75 20.33 -2.80 10.71
C ARG A 75 20.62 -3.67 9.47
N PRO A 76 21.41 -4.75 9.61
CA PRO A 76 21.53 -5.73 8.54
C PRO A 76 20.19 -6.42 8.33
N CYS A 77 19.71 -6.46 7.09
CA CYS A 77 18.43 -7.05 6.73
C CYS A 77 18.62 -8.05 5.57
N PHE A 78 17.81 -9.10 5.58
CA PHE A 78 17.69 -10.07 4.50
C PHE A 78 16.19 -10.35 4.34
N TYR A 79 15.71 -10.29 3.10
CA TYR A 79 14.30 -10.30 2.76
C TYR A 79 13.96 -11.60 2.05
N VAL A 80 12.83 -12.19 2.43
CA VAL A 80 12.27 -13.38 1.81
C VAL A 80 10.80 -13.11 1.54
N SER A 81 10.38 -13.28 0.29
CA SER A 81 9.00 -13.08 -0.15
C SER A 81 8.47 -14.40 -0.71
N LEU A 82 7.26 -14.77 -0.32
CA LEU A 82 6.55 -15.92 -0.86
C LEU A 82 5.42 -15.41 -1.74
N VAL A 83 5.43 -15.81 -3.01
CA VAL A 83 4.39 -15.49 -3.97
C VAL A 83 3.57 -16.76 -4.17
N CYS A 84 2.58 -16.93 -3.32
CA CYS A 84 1.61 -18.01 -3.29
C CYS A 84 0.22 -17.47 -2.97
N ASP A 85 -0.82 -18.16 -3.44
CA ASP A 85 -2.22 -17.81 -3.19
C ASP A 85 -2.53 -16.32 -3.46
N VAL A 86 -2.02 -15.78 -4.58
CA VAL A 86 -2.14 -14.35 -4.91
C VAL A 86 -3.62 -13.97 -5.04
N SER A 87 -4.14 -13.28 -4.04
CA SER A 87 -5.57 -13.05 -3.89
C SER A 87 -6.01 -11.70 -4.52
N PRO A 88 -7.26 -11.59 -5.02
CA PRO A 88 -7.73 -10.35 -5.66
C PRO A 88 -8.09 -9.24 -4.66
N TYR A 89 -8.33 -9.58 -3.40
CA TYR A 89 -8.63 -8.64 -2.31
C TYR A 89 -7.71 -8.89 -1.12
N CYS A 90 -7.63 -7.94 -0.18
CA CYS A 90 -6.87 -8.15 1.06
C CYS A 90 -7.30 -9.44 1.76
N ASP A 91 -6.34 -10.22 2.28
CA ASP A 91 -6.59 -11.53 2.89
C ASP A 91 -7.52 -11.50 4.10
N CYS A 92 -7.72 -10.32 4.70
CA CYS A 92 -8.71 -10.12 5.76
C CYS A 92 -10.15 -10.05 5.26
N TYR A 93 -10.37 -10.02 3.94
CA TYR A 93 -11.69 -9.99 3.33
C TYR A 93 -12.27 -11.41 3.30
N SER A 94 -13.34 -11.63 4.07
CA SER A 94 -13.93 -12.95 4.31
C SER A 94 -14.55 -13.62 3.08
N LEU A 95 -14.72 -12.88 1.99
CA LEU A 95 -15.27 -13.37 0.72
C LEU A 95 -14.25 -13.17 -0.41
N ASN A 96 -13.00 -13.54 -0.14
CA ASN A 96 -11.98 -13.55 -1.17
C ASN A 96 -12.29 -14.63 -2.22
N ASP A 97 -11.93 -14.34 -3.46
CA ASP A 97 -12.10 -15.27 -4.58
C ASP A 97 -10.87 -16.19 -4.68
N ILE A 98 -10.89 -17.13 -5.63
CA ILE A 98 -9.72 -17.98 -5.91
C ILE A 98 -8.50 -17.13 -6.31
N PRO A 99 -7.26 -17.66 -6.15
CA PRO A 99 -6.05 -16.94 -6.56
C PRO A 99 -6.11 -16.50 -8.03
N ILE A 100 -5.51 -15.34 -8.33
CA ILE A 100 -5.56 -14.73 -9.67
C ILE A 100 -4.51 -15.32 -10.63
N VAL A 101 -3.41 -15.85 -10.10
CA VAL A 101 -2.33 -16.52 -10.83
C VAL A 101 -1.86 -17.75 -10.03
N PRO A 102 -1.21 -18.74 -10.67
CA PRO A 102 -0.60 -19.88 -9.97
C PRO A 102 0.49 -19.45 -8.97
N ASP A 103 0.79 -20.34 -8.02
CA ASP A 103 1.93 -20.16 -7.11
C ASP A 103 3.23 -20.08 -7.89
N ILE A 104 4.05 -19.09 -7.55
CA ILE A 104 5.34 -18.82 -8.23
C ILE A 104 6.50 -19.33 -7.38
N GLY A 105 6.39 -19.23 -6.06
CA GLY A 105 7.38 -19.74 -5.11
C GLY A 105 8.02 -18.67 -4.26
N MET A 106 9.29 -18.86 -3.91
CA MET A 106 10.00 -18.05 -2.91
C MET A 106 11.14 -17.26 -3.56
N PHE A 107 11.20 -15.97 -3.23
CA PHE A 107 12.25 -15.05 -3.62
C PHE A 107 13.04 -14.64 -2.39
N ALA A 108 14.32 -14.31 -2.57
CA ALA A 108 15.16 -13.80 -1.50
C ALA A 108 16.15 -12.76 -2.00
N SER A 109 16.43 -11.73 -1.20
CA SER A 109 17.33 -10.64 -1.57
C SER A 109 17.85 -9.89 -0.34
N PHE A 110 18.97 -9.18 -0.50
CA PHE A 110 19.42 -8.16 0.45
C PHE A 110 18.85 -6.77 0.14
N ASP A 111 18.23 -6.59 -1.02
CA ASP A 111 17.56 -5.37 -1.45
C ASP A 111 16.03 -5.57 -1.43
N PRO A 112 15.29 -4.82 -0.59
CA PRO A 112 13.84 -4.98 -0.45
C PRO A 112 13.04 -4.43 -1.63
N VAL A 113 13.59 -3.46 -2.39
CA VAL A 113 12.89 -2.90 -3.55
C VAL A 113 13.04 -3.86 -4.74
N ALA A 114 14.22 -4.43 -4.91
CA ALA A 114 14.51 -5.38 -5.98
C ALA A 114 13.66 -6.66 -5.86
N ILE A 115 13.51 -7.21 -4.65
CA ILE A 115 12.68 -8.41 -4.43
C ILE A 115 11.20 -8.16 -4.67
N ASP A 116 10.66 -7.01 -4.23
CA ASP A 116 9.26 -6.66 -4.46
C ASP A 116 9.00 -6.44 -5.95
N GLN A 117 9.92 -5.79 -6.67
CA GLN A 117 9.85 -5.63 -8.12
C GLN A 117 9.86 -6.99 -8.83
N ALA A 118 10.80 -7.88 -8.48
CA ALA A 118 10.88 -9.22 -9.06
C ALA A 118 9.61 -10.06 -8.82
N CYS A 119 9.02 -9.96 -7.62
CA CYS A 119 7.75 -10.64 -7.32
C CYS A 119 6.60 -10.09 -8.18
N ALA A 120 6.48 -8.77 -8.29
CA ALA A 120 5.43 -8.15 -9.09
C ALA A 120 5.57 -8.48 -10.58
N ASP A 121 6.78 -8.46 -11.12
CA ASP A 121 7.05 -8.84 -12.51
C ASP A 121 6.73 -10.32 -12.75
N ALA A 122 7.10 -11.20 -11.82
CA ALA A 122 6.79 -12.61 -11.92
C ALA A 122 5.28 -12.88 -11.96
N VAL A 123 4.49 -12.18 -11.14
CA VAL A 123 3.01 -12.25 -11.17
C VAL A 123 2.45 -11.73 -12.49
N ASN A 124 2.97 -10.61 -13.00
CA ASN A 124 2.53 -10.05 -14.28
C ASN A 124 2.89 -10.92 -15.49
N ALA A 125 3.86 -11.83 -15.35
CA ALA A 125 4.25 -12.79 -16.39
C ALA A 125 3.42 -14.09 -16.41
N GLN A 126 2.58 -14.35 -15.39
CA GLN A 126 1.79 -15.59 -15.31
C GLN A 126 0.51 -15.54 -16.15
N GLU A 127 0.03 -16.70 -16.60
CA GLU A 127 -1.34 -16.79 -17.12
C GLU A 127 -2.36 -16.72 -15.97
N PRO A 128 -3.48 -15.96 -16.12
CA PRO A 128 -4.54 -15.95 -15.13
C PRO A 128 -5.14 -17.34 -14.87
N ILE A 129 -5.47 -17.64 -13.61
CA ILE A 129 -6.22 -18.85 -13.28
C ILE A 129 -7.64 -18.74 -13.84
N LYS A 130 -8.09 -19.76 -14.57
CA LYS A 130 -9.46 -19.82 -15.13
C LYS A 130 -10.52 -19.69 -14.05
N GLY A 131 -11.48 -18.81 -14.29
CA GLY A 131 -12.53 -18.51 -13.32
C GLY A 131 -12.05 -17.72 -12.11
N SER A 132 -10.87 -17.08 -12.16
CA SER A 132 -10.48 -16.08 -11.16
C SER A 132 -11.08 -14.71 -11.48
N ALA A 133 -11.03 -13.78 -10.53
CA ALA A 133 -11.38 -12.39 -10.75
C ALA A 133 -10.59 -11.75 -11.90
N LEU A 134 -9.34 -12.16 -12.10
CA LEU A 134 -8.49 -11.69 -13.17
C LEU A 134 -8.91 -12.27 -14.54
N ASP A 135 -9.22 -13.57 -14.61
CA ASP A 135 -9.74 -14.19 -15.85
C ASP A 135 -11.10 -13.61 -16.26
N ARG A 136 -11.93 -13.23 -15.28
CA ARG A 136 -13.19 -12.53 -15.52
C ARG A 136 -13.04 -11.03 -15.80
N SER A 137 -11.84 -10.48 -15.68
CA SER A 137 -11.61 -9.05 -15.92
C SER A 137 -11.69 -8.74 -17.41
N ASN A 138 -12.56 -7.81 -17.79
CA ASN A 138 -12.62 -7.26 -19.16
C ASN A 138 -11.62 -6.10 -19.38
N LYS A 139 -10.66 -5.92 -18.47
CA LYS A 139 -9.67 -4.86 -18.54
C LYS A 139 -8.35 -5.44 -19.02
N GLU A 140 -7.70 -4.70 -19.91
CA GLU A 140 -6.43 -5.08 -20.54
C GLU A 140 -5.35 -4.05 -20.23
N PHE A 141 -5.14 -3.76 -18.95
CA PHE A 141 -3.88 -3.18 -18.53
C PHE A 141 -2.78 -4.23 -18.68
N HIS A 142 -1.56 -3.82 -19.04
CA HIS A 142 -0.36 -4.67 -18.98
C HIS A 142 0.10 -4.92 -17.53
N ASP A 143 -0.85 -5.02 -16.59
CA ASP A 143 -0.67 -5.15 -15.15
C ASP A 143 -1.88 -5.88 -14.55
N HIS A 144 -1.65 -7.12 -14.09
CA HIS A 144 -2.66 -7.97 -13.47
C HIS A 144 -3.30 -7.34 -12.22
N PHE A 145 -2.52 -6.62 -11.42
CA PHE A 145 -3.03 -5.95 -10.23
C PHE A 145 -4.01 -4.85 -10.60
N LYS A 146 -3.72 -4.06 -11.66
CA LYS A 146 -4.65 -3.02 -12.15
C LYS A 146 -5.89 -3.60 -12.84
N ASN A 147 -5.78 -4.76 -13.48
CA ASN A 147 -6.93 -5.44 -14.07
C ASN A 147 -7.96 -5.82 -12.99
N VAL A 148 -7.50 -6.33 -11.85
CA VAL A 148 -8.35 -6.67 -10.70
C VAL A 148 -8.81 -5.42 -9.95
N SER A 149 -7.89 -4.52 -9.63
CA SER A 149 -8.14 -3.32 -8.82
C SER A 149 -7.56 -2.07 -9.49
N PRO A 150 -8.29 -1.35 -10.36
CA PRO A 150 -7.77 -0.25 -11.18
C PRO A 150 -7.13 0.90 -10.40
N ASP A 151 -7.62 1.14 -9.19
CA ASP A 151 -7.14 2.23 -8.33
C ASP A 151 -5.88 1.83 -7.53
N THR A 152 -5.30 0.64 -7.80
CA THR A 152 -4.05 0.20 -7.16
C THR A 152 -2.86 1.00 -7.68
N GLU A 153 -1.97 1.36 -6.77
CA GLU A 153 -0.81 2.22 -7.02
C GLU A 153 0.48 1.59 -6.47
N TRP A 154 0.61 0.26 -6.61
CA TRP A 154 1.74 -0.50 -6.05
C TRP A 154 3.10 0.02 -6.53
N GLN A 155 3.19 0.45 -7.79
CA GLN A 155 4.41 1.03 -8.39
C GLN A 155 4.87 2.30 -7.66
N ALA A 156 3.94 3.12 -7.16
CA ALA A 156 4.28 4.34 -6.44
C ALA A 156 5.02 4.07 -5.12
N SER A 157 4.84 2.88 -4.53
CA SER A 157 5.62 2.44 -3.37
C SER A 157 7.08 2.24 -3.74
N LEU A 158 7.33 1.46 -4.81
CA LEU A 158 8.69 1.10 -5.25
C LEU A 158 9.46 2.31 -5.78
N GLU A 159 8.83 3.15 -6.59
CA GLU A 159 9.43 4.40 -7.09
C GLU A 159 9.86 5.33 -5.95
N HIS A 160 9.01 5.48 -4.93
CA HIS A 160 9.34 6.30 -3.78
C HIS A 160 10.42 5.65 -2.92
N ALA A 161 10.38 4.33 -2.74
CA ALA A 161 11.37 3.58 -1.96
C ALA A 161 12.78 3.72 -2.54
N GLU A 162 12.90 3.60 -3.87
CA GLU A 162 14.14 3.86 -4.61
C GLU A 162 14.59 5.31 -4.45
N LYS A 163 13.67 6.27 -4.64
CA LYS A 163 13.97 7.71 -4.49
C LYS A 163 14.49 8.07 -3.10
N ILE A 164 14.00 7.41 -2.04
CA ILE A 164 14.48 7.65 -0.66
C ILE A 164 15.66 6.74 -0.29
N GLY A 165 16.21 5.96 -1.22
CA GLY A 165 17.45 5.19 -1.05
C GLY A 165 17.30 3.97 -0.15
N ILE A 166 16.15 3.29 -0.19
CA ILE A 166 15.95 2.00 0.50
C ILE A 166 16.56 0.83 -0.30
N GLY A 167 16.58 0.95 -1.63
CA GLY A 167 17.03 -0.08 -2.56
C GLY A 167 16.86 0.39 -4.00
N THR A 168 16.98 -0.53 -4.95
CA THR A 168 16.82 -0.27 -6.40
C THR A 168 15.71 -1.15 -6.99
N ARG A 169 15.03 -0.65 -8.03
CA ARG A 169 14.10 -1.46 -8.83
C ARG A 169 14.83 -2.36 -9.82
N GLU A 170 16.11 -2.11 -10.10
CA GLU A 170 16.92 -2.97 -10.95
C GLU A 170 17.30 -4.26 -10.21
N TYR A 171 17.16 -5.41 -10.87
CA TYR A 171 17.50 -6.70 -10.30
C TYR A 171 18.02 -7.66 -11.37
N GLU A 172 18.82 -8.63 -10.92
CA GLU A 172 19.18 -9.81 -11.70
C GLU A 172 18.55 -11.03 -11.04
N LEU A 173 17.74 -11.78 -11.79
CA LEU A 173 17.10 -12.99 -11.26
C LEU A 173 18.04 -14.19 -11.40
N VAL A 174 18.50 -14.71 -10.26
CA VAL A 174 19.29 -15.94 -10.20
C VAL A 174 18.39 -17.08 -9.71
N THR A 175 18.14 -18.05 -10.58
CA THR A 175 17.36 -19.25 -10.22
C THR A 175 18.26 -20.26 -9.54
N LEU A 176 17.85 -20.75 -8.38
CA LEU A 176 18.55 -21.80 -7.65
C LEU A 176 17.83 -23.13 -7.86
N ASP A 177 18.48 -24.06 -8.55
CA ASP A 177 18.00 -25.44 -8.64
C ASP A 177 18.27 -26.14 -7.31
N ILE A 178 17.21 -26.29 -6.51
CA ILE A 178 17.26 -27.14 -5.31
C ILE A 178 17.12 -28.58 -5.80
N LYS A 179 18.26 -29.27 -5.93
CA LYS A 179 18.31 -30.72 -6.19
C LYS A 179 17.80 -31.54 -5.02
#